data_AF-A0A7S4KZ18-F1
#
_entry.id   AF-A0A7S4KZ18-F1
#
_cell.length_a   1.000
_cell.length_b   1.000
_cell.length_c   1.000
_cell.angle_alpha   90.00
_cell.angle_beta   90.00
_cell.angle_gamma   90.00
#
_symmetry.space_group_name_H-M   'P 1'
#
loop_
_entity.id
_entity.type
_entity.pdbx_description
1 polymer ?
#
loop_
_entity_poly.entity_id
_entity_poly.type
_entity_poly.pdbx_seq_one_letter_code
_entity_poly.pdbx_strand_id
1 'polypeptide(L)'
;GRMNGVDHEEEEGNGTVPVQKKAEEQEEEEEVKEEEAPRAVRWIFVRLSNIGRRYNGQRRDFVFKFFAAMGIRLGKSKLLPLLPHVVAPLYRALETDTESSKEEGRKELAQEVCELLQGVVGHEKFYSSYNQCRSRQKQKKDKRRAERAMAKLLDPAGVAAQKINKQLRKKNAKKRKTEDFRVARGSKKIRYEET
;
A
#
# COMPACT_ATOMS: atom_id res chain seq x y z
N GLY A 1 27.20 -51.24 63.85
CA GLY A 1 26.11 -51.91 63.09
C GLY A 1 26.26 -51.52 61.63
N ARG A 2 26.02 -52.40 60.65
CA ARG A 2 24.67 -52.84 60.19
C ARG A 2 23.85 -51.62 59.68
N MET A 3 23.30 -51.56 58.47
CA MET A 3 22.98 -52.54 57.40
C MET A 3 23.16 -51.85 56.01
N ASN A 4 23.68 -52.48 54.94
CA ASN A 4 23.15 -53.51 54.01
C ASN A 4 22.10 -53.01 52.99
N GLY A 5 22.26 -53.47 51.73
CA GLY A 5 21.41 -53.26 50.55
C GLY A 5 22.16 -52.53 49.43
N VAL A 6 22.60 -53.08 48.28
CA VAL A 6 22.20 -54.30 47.50
C VAL A 6 20.70 -54.38 47.22
N ASP A 7 20.19 -54.68 46.03
CA ASP A 7 20.81 -55.07 44.74
C ASP A 7 20.58 -53.94 43.68
N HIS A 8 20.79 -54.02 42.36
CA HIS A 8 21.05 -55.13 41.43
C HIS A 8 21.87 -54.61 40.20
N GLU A 9 21.58 -55.10 38.99
CA GLU A 9 22.39 -55.08 37.77
C GLU A 9 21.55 -54.70 36.52
N GLU A 10 22.24 -54.20 35.47
CA GLU A 10 22.09 -54.54 34.02
C GLU A 10 20.73 -54.25 33.29
N GLU A 11 20.66 -53.98 31.98
CA GLU A 11 21.65 -53.81 30.89
C GLU A 11 21.04 -52.96 29.73
N GLU A 12 21.87 -52.62 28.73
CA GLU A 12 21.49 -52.40 27.29
C GLU A 12 20.50 -51.28 26.89
N GLY A 13 20.68 -50.71 25.67
CA GLY A 13 19.61 -49.89 25.06
C GLY A 13 19.96 -48.71 24.13
N ASN A 14 20.93 -48.89 23.23
CA ASN A 14 21.10 -48.19 21.94
C ASN A 14 19.96 -47.22 21.48
N GLY A 15 20.26 -45.94 21.17
CA GLY A 15 19.22 -45.04 20.65
C GLY A 15 19.55 -43.60 20.25
N THR A 16 20.80 -43.20 19.96
CA THR A 16 21.05 -41.82 19.45
C THR A 16 20.71 -41.73 17.95
N VAL A 17 19.46 -41.38 17.69
CA VAL A 17 18.82 -41.28 16.37
C VAL A 17 19.57 -40.33 15.42
N PRO A 18 19.76 -40.67 14.12
CA PRO A 18 20.53 -39.85 13.19
C PRO A 18 19.76 -38.63 12.68
N VAL A 19 20.53 -37.56 12.44
CA VAL A 19 20.41 -36.59 11.33
C VAL A 19 18.98 -36.20 10.89
N GLN A 20 18.57 -34.99 11.27
CA GLN A 20 17.74 -34.15 10.40
C GLN A 20 18.54 -32.92 9.97
N LYS A 21 19.38 -33.15 8.96
CA LYS A 21 19.93 -32.11 8.10
C LYS A 21 18.72 -31.47 7.40
N LYS A 22 18.27 -30.31 7.89
CA LYS A 22 17.21 -29.55 7.23
C LYS A 22 17.71 -29.22 5.84
N ALA A 23 17.13 -29.84 4.82
CA ALA A 23 17.45 -29.52 3.45
C ALA A 23 17.07 -28.06 3.22
N GLU A 24 18.08 -27.22 2.97
CA GLU A 24 17.85 -26.00 2.21
C GLU A 24 17.50 -26.48 0.80
N GLU A 25 16.20 -26.50 0.51
CA GLU A 25 15.72 -26.45 -0.87
C GLU A 25 16.22 -25.12 -1.44
N GLN A 26 17.40 -25.19 -2.07
CA GLN A 26 17.87 -24.14 -2.95
C GLN A 26 16.93 -24.16 -4.15
N GLU A 27 15.85 -23.36 -4.09
CA GLU A 27 15.18 -22.91 -5.30
C GLU A 27 16.28 -22.32 -6.18
N GLU A 28 16.58 -22.98 -7.31
CA GLU A 28 17.43 -22.39 -8.32
C GLU A 28 16.78 -21.07 -8.73
N GLU A 29 17.40 -19.94 -8.36
CA GLU A 29 17.02 -18.64 -8.89
C GLU A 29 17.30 -18.65 -10.40
N GLU A 30 16.36 -19.16 -11.20
CA GLU A 30 16.30 -18.85 -12.61
C GLU A 30 16.37 -17.32 -12.73
N GLU A 31 17.43 -16.83 -13.36
CA GLU A 31 17.62 -15.42 -13.67
C GLU A 31 16.63 -15.02 -14.76
N VAL A 32 15.36 -14.90 -14.38
CA VAL A 32 14.26 -14.52 -15.26
C VAL A 32 14.51 -13.09 -15.73
N LYS A 33 15.06 -12.98 -16.94
CA LYS A 33 15.30 -11.70 -17.61
C LYS A 33 14.02 -10.89 -17.64
N GLU A 34 14.05 -9.72 -17.02
CA GLU A 34 12.91 -8.80 -17.00
C GLU A 34 12.62 -8.30 -18.42
N GLU A 35 11.42 -8.56 -18.92
CA GLU A 35 10.99 -8.06 -20.23
C GLU A 35 10.50 -6.61 -20.09
N GLU A 36 11.17 -5.65 -20.74
CA GLU A 36 10.73 -4.25 -20.69
C GLU A 36 9.30 -4.07 -21.23
N ALA A 37 8.37 -3.74 -20.33
CA ALA A 37 6.99 -3.50 -20.70
C ALA A 37 6.86 -2.28 -21.63
N PRO A 38 6.18 -2.39 -22.79
CA PRO A 38 6.03 -1.29 -23.74
C PRO A 38 5.51 -0.01 -23.09
N ARG A 39 6.01 1.15 -23.54
CA ARG A 39 5.70 2.47 -22.95
C ARG A 39 4.21 2.72 -22.71
N ALA A 40 3.35 2.27 -23.63
CA ALA A 40 1.89 2.35 -23.51
C ALA A 40 1.35 1.50 -22.33
N VAL A 41 1.80 0.25 -22.19
CA VAL A 41 1.44 -0.64 -21.07
C VAL A 41 1.90 -0.02 -19.74
N ARG A 42 3.16 0.40 -19.65
CA ARG A 42 3.70 1.07 -18.46
C ARG A 42 2.88 2.33 -18.09
N TRP A 43 2.46 3.12 -19.07
CA TRP A 43 1.59 4.28 -18.84
C TRP A 43 0.21 3.90 -18.29
N ILE A 44 -0.42 2.83 -18.80
CA ILE A 44 -1.69 2.31 -18.27
C ILE A 44 -1.52 1.91 -16.80
N PHE A 45 -0.47 1.17 -16.44
CA PHE A 45 -0.20 0.78 -15.06
C PHE A 45 0.05 2.00 -14.15
N VAL A 46 0.82 3.01 -14.60
CA VAL A 46 0.98 4.29 -13.90
C VAL A 46 -0.37 5.00 -13.68
N ARG A 47 -1.25 5.00 -14.70
CA ARG A 47 -2.56 5.64 -14.65
C ARG A 47 -3.50 4.94 -13.67
N LEU A 48 -3.62 3.62 -13.74
CA LEU A 48 -4.42 2.80 -12.83
C LEU A 48 -3.89 2.87 -11.40
N SER A 49 -2.56 2.83 -11.21
CA SER A 49 -1.90 3.06 -9.92
C SER A 49 -2.33 4.38 -9.26
N ASN A 50 -2.47 5.45 -10.04
CA ASN A 50 -2.93 6.76 -9.54
C ASN A 50 -4.44 6.80 -9.23
N ILE A 51 -5.24 5.95 -9.89
CA ILE A 51 -6.68 5.79 -9.60
C ILE A 51 -6.87 4.96 -8.32
N GLY A 52 -6.14 3.86 -8.16
CA GLY A 52 -6.17 3.02 -6.95
C GLY A 52 -5.61 3.72 -5.71
N ARG A 53 -4.60 4.59 -5.87
CA ARG A 53 -4.04 5.43 -4.79
C ARG A 53 -4.97 6.55 -4.30
N ARG A 54 -6.18 6.71 -4.84
CA ARG A 54 -7.17 7.70 -4.39
C ARG A 54 -8.37 7.00 -3.76
N TYR A 55 -9.01 7.66 -2.80
CA TYR A 55 -10.26 7.16 -2.23
C TYR A 55 -11.39 7.37 -3.23
N ASN A 56 -11.72 6.30 -3.95
CA ASN A 56 -12.51 6.36 -5.19
C ASN A 56 -13.68 5.36 -5.22
N GLY A 57 -14.00 4.72 -4.08
CA GLY A 57 -14.99 3.64 -3.99
C GLY A 57 -14.65 2.47 -4.90
N GLN A 58 -15.67 1.90 -5.55
CA GLN A 58 -15.59 0.74 -6.46
C GLN A 58 -14.49 0.83 -7.53
N ARG A 59 -14.12 2.04 -7.98
CA ARG A 59 -13.04 2.22 -8.97
C ARG A 59 -11.66 1.77 -8.46
N ARG A 60 -11.43 1.74 -7.14
CA ARG A 60 -10.21 1.15 -6.55
C ARG A 60 -10.27 -0.38 -6.65
N ASP A 61 -11.43 -0.94 -6.37
CA ASP A 61 -11.69 -2.37 -6.29
C ASP A 61 -11.55 -3.02 -7.68
N PHE A 62 -12.05 -2.37 -8.73
CA PHE A 62 -11.78 -2.77 -10.13
C PHE A 62 -10.31 -2.66 -10.54
N VAL A 63 -9.55 -1.69 -10.02
CA VAL A 63 -8.10 -1.60 -10.27
C VAL A 63 -7.34 -2.76 -9.62
N PHE A 64 -7.74 -3.17 -8.41
CA PHE A 64 -7.14 -4.33 -7.73
C PHE A 64 -7.44 -5.64 -8.46
N LYS A 65 -8.71 -5.87 -8.84
CA LYS A 65 -9.12 -7.03 -9.65
C LYS A 65 -8.42 -7.07 -11.01
N PHE A 66 -8.24 -5.92 -11.67
CA PHE A 66 -7.46 -5.82 -12.90
C PHE A 66 -6.00 -6.20 -12.67
N PHE A 67 -5.36 -5.77 -11.58
CA PHE A 67 -3.98 -6.14 -11.29
C PHE A 67 -3.80 -7.64 -10.98
N ALA A 68 -4.74 -8.28 -10.27
CA ALA A 68 -4.73 -9.72 -10.08
C ALA A 68 -4.83 -10.49 -11.41
N ALA A 69 -5.84 -10.17 -12.22
CA ALA A 69 -6.04 -10.81 -13.52
C ALA A 69 -4.84 -10.59 -14.47
N MET A 70 -4.26 -9.39 -14.45
CA MET A 70 -3.05 -9.07 -15.22
C MET A 70 -1.79 -9.75 -14.67
N GLY A 71 -1.70 -9.99 -13.37
CA GLY A 71 -0.58 -10.74 -12.79
C GLY A 71 -0.56 -12.17 -13.31
N ILE A 72 -1.67 -12.89 -13.16
CA ILE A 72 -1.85 -14.25 -13.71
C ILE A 72 -1.54 -14.27 -15.22
N ARG A 73 -2.06 -13.30 -15.99
CA ARG A 73 -1.94 -13.29 -17.46
C ARG A 73 -0.56 -12.87 -17.99
N LEU A 74 0.22 -12.10 -17.24
CA LEU A 74 1.56 -11.64 -17.66
C LEU A 74 2.69 -12.58 -17.21
N GLY A 75 2.53 -13.25 -16.07
CA GLY A 75 3.60 -14.04 -15.45
C GLY A 75 4.76 -13.19 -14.90
N LYS A 76 5.77 -13.86 -14.34
CA LYS A 76 6.91 -13.26 -13.62
C LYS A 76 7.67 -12.22 -14.47
N SER A 77 8.19 -12.60 -15.65
CA SER A 77 9.10 -11.75 -16.47
C SER A 77 8.53 -10.37 -16.83
N LYS A 78 7.25 -10.31 -17.21
CA LYS A 78 6.55 -9.10 -17.66
C LYS A 78 5.94 -8.29 -16.51
N LEU A 79 5.68 -8.92 -15.38
CA LEU A 79 5.11 -8.25 -14.20
C LEU A 79 6.17 -7.51 -13.38
N LEU A 80 7.40 -8.03 -13.28
CA LEU A 80 8.47 -7.45 -12.44
C LEU A 80 8.72 -5.94 -12.71
N PRO A 81 8.93 -5.45 -13.95
CA PRO A 81 9.08 -4.00 -14.23
C PRO A 81 7.85 -3.14 -13.89
N LEU A 82 6.67 -3.76 -13.87
CA LEU A 82 5.40 -3.12 -13.57
C LEU A 82 5.06 -3.15 -12.07
N LEU A 83 5.66 -4.06 -11.32
CA LEU A 83 5.35 -4.37 -9.93
C LEU A 83 5.38 -3.14 -8.99
N PRO A 84 6.34 -2.19 -9.08
CA PRO A 84 6.32 -0.98 -8.24
C PRO A 84 5.07 -0.09 -8.47
N HIS A 85 4.43 -0.19 -9.63
CA HIS A 85 3.21 0.54 -9.95
C HIS A 85 1.96 -0.15 -9.39
N VAL A 86 1.97 -1.49 -9.37
CA VAL A 86 0.92 -2.37 -8.83
C VAL A 86 0.91 -2.35 -7.30
N VAL A 87 2.09 -2.45 -6.68
CA VAL A 87 2.23 -2.51 -5.21
C VAL A 87 1.89 -1.16 -4.55
N ALA A 88 2.24 -0.03 -5.16
CA ALA A 88 1.99 1.29 -4.58
C ALA A 88 0.54 1.62 -4.16
N PRO A 89 -0.52 1.27 -4.91
CA PRO A 89 -1.91 1.41 -4.47
C PRO A 89 -2.36 0.33 -3.47
N LEU A 90 -1.82 -0.89 -3.53
CA LEU A 90 -2.09 -1.97 -2.57
C LEU A 90 -1.51 -1.62 -1.19
N TYR A 91 -0.21 -1.33 -1.12
CA TYR A 91 0.47 -0.80 0.07
C TYR A 91 -0.29 0.35 0.72
N ARG A 92 -0.79 1.29 -0.10
CA ARG A 92 -1.59 2.42 0.41
C ARG A 92 -2.94 1.98 0.97
N ALA A 93 -3.60 0.96 0.43
CA ALA A 93 -4.88 0.49 0.97
C ALA A 93 -4.70 -0.19 2.33
N LEU A 94 -3.63 -0.96 2.49
CA LEU A 94 -3.29 -1.63 3.75
C LEU A 94 -2.85 -0.65 4.84
N GLU A 95 -2.01 0.34 4.50
CA GLU A 95 -1.46 1.32 5.46
C GLU A 95 -2.29 2.62 5.59
N THR A 96 -3.51 2.68 5.04
CA THR A 96 -4.44 3.79 5.34
C THR A 96 -5.35 3.36 6.48
N ASP A 97 -5.01 3.84 7.67
CA ASP A 97 -5.82 3.76 8.89
C ASP A 97 -7.10 4.63 8.75
N THR A 98 -8.12 4.03 8.15
CA THR A 98 -9.45 4.61 7.94
C THR A 98 -10.47 3.51 8.21
N GLU A 99 -11.08 3.59 9.40
CA GLU A 99 -11.97 2.58 9.96
C GLU A 99 -13.42 2.80 9.49
N SER A 100 -13.66 2.65 8.19
CA SER A 100 -15.00 2.46 7.64
C SER A 100 -15.22 0.98 7.30
N SER A 101 -16.43 0.46 7.53
CA SER A 101 -16.79 -0.90 7.09
C SER A 101 -16.61 -1.12 5.57
N LYS A 102 -16.71 -0.05 4.77
CA LYS A 102 -16.43 -0.09 3.32
C LYS A 102 -14.92 -0.06 2.99
N GLU A 103 -14.07 0.22 3.97
CA GLU A 103 -12.62 0.18 3.82
C GLU A 103 -12.06 -1.18 4.22
N GLU A 104 -12.67 -1.88 5.18
CA GLU A 104 -12.24 -3.22 5.63
C GLU A 104 -12.25 -4.25 4.52
N GLY A 105 -13.39 -4.47 3.84
CA GLY A 105 -13.47 -5.35 2.66
C GLY A 105 -12.64 -4.91 1.45
N ARG A 106 -11.91 -3.79 1.56
CA ARG A 106 -10.90 -3.35 0.58
C ARG A 106 -9.46 -3.47 1.08
N LYS A 107 -9.24 -3.63 2.40
CA LYS A 107 -7.99 -4.13 2.98
C LYS A 107 -7.89 -5.62 2.64
N GLU A 108 -8.95 -6.40 2.89
CA GLU A 108 -9.09 -7.82 2.52
C GLU A 108 -8.74 -8.06 1.03
N LEU A 109 -9.47 -7.41 0.10
CA LEU A 109 -9.16 -7.50 -1.34
C LEU A 109 -7.74 -7.04 -1.69
N ALA A 110 -7.12 -6.15 -0.91
CA ALA A 110 -5.73 -5.77 -1.13
C ALA A 110 -4.74 -6.82 -0.60
N GLN A 111 -5.08 -7.57 0.46
CA GLN A 111 -4.30 -8.69 0.99
C GLN A 111 -4.36 -9.88 0.02
N GLU A 112 -5.56 -10.31 -0.38
CA GLU A 112 -5.77 -11.36 -1.40
C GLU A 112 -4.95 -11.10 -2.68
N VAL A 113 -4.96 -9.86 -3.17
CA VAL A 113 -4.20 -9.47 -4.36
C VAL A 113 -2.69 -9.43 -4.09
N CYS A 114 -2.24 -9.10 -2.87
CA CYS A 114 -0.82 -9.21 -2.52
C CYS A 114 -0.35 -10.68 -2.44
N GLU A 115 -1.17 -11.58 -1.91
CA GLU A 115 -0.87 -13.02 -1.80
C GLU A 115 -0.81 -13.67 -3.19
N LEU A 116 -1.82 -13.41 -4.04
CA LEU A 116 -1.84 -13.84 -5.44
C LEU A 116 -0.60 -13.34 -6.20
N LEU A 117 -0.20 -12.08 -6.02
CA LEU A 117 0.99 -11.54 -6.68
C LEU A 117 2.28 -12.17 -6.16
N GLN A 118 2.38 -12.49 -4.86
CA GLN A 118 3.51 -13.23 -4.30
C GLN A 118 3.66 -14.61 -4.96
N GLY A 119 2.56 -15.34 -5.14
CA GLY A 119 2.56 -16.62 -5.86
C GLY A 119 2.95 -16.52 -7.35
N VAL A 120 2.75 -15.36 -8.00
CA VAL A 120 3.12 -15.15 -9.41
C VAL A 120 4.58 -14.73 -9.60
N VAL A 121 5.16 -13.89 -8.72
CA VAL A 121 6.52 -13.36 -8.90
C VAL A 121 7.58 -13.97 -7.97
N GLY A 122 7.17 -14.73 -6.97
CA GLY A 122 8.02 -15.18 -5.86
C GLY A 122 8.06 -14.16 -4.72
N HIS A 123 8.11 -14.66 -3.47
CA HIS A 123 8.05 -13.82 -2.28
C HIS A 123 9.18 -12.79 -2.21
N GLU A 124 10.43 -13.16 -2.55
CA GLU A 124 11.57 -12.25 -2.43
C GLU A 124 11.45 -11.00 -3.32
N LYS A 125 11.20 -11.19 -4.61
CA LYS A 125 11.08 -10.09 -5.57
C LYS A 125 9.86 -9.22 -5.24
N PHE A 126 8.77 -9.83 -4.74
CA PHE A 126 7.61 -9.09 -4.22
C PHE A 126 7.98 -8.21 -3.02
N TYR A 127 8.57 -8.78 -1.97
CA TYR A 127 8.92 -8.03 -0.75
C TYR A 127 10.00 -6.98 -0.98
N SER A 128 10.95 -7.22 -1.89
CA SER A 128 11.91 -6.20 -2.34
C SER A 128 11.20 -4.97 -2.93
N SER A 129 10.29 -5.17 -3.88
CA SER A 129 9.46 -4.10 -4.47
C SER A 129 8.55 -3.42 -3.44
N TYR A 130 7.97 -4.19 -2.52
CA TYR A 130 7.13 -3.69 -1.42
C TYR A 130 7.91 -2.79 -0.46
N ASN A 131 9.10 -3.21 -0.04
CA ASN A 131 9.98 -2.44 0.85
C ASN A 131 10.54 -1.19 0.15
N GLN A 132 10.88 -1.26 -1.14
CA GLN A 132 11.23 -0.09 -1.94
C GLN A 132 10.07 0.92 -1.98
N CYS A 133 8.84 0.45 -2.19
CA CYS A 133 7.64 1.30 -2.17
C CYS A 133 7.42 1.94 -0.78
N ARG A 134 7.49 1.15 0.30
CA ARG A 134 7.39 1.61 1.70
C ARG A 134 8.40 2.71 2.01
N SER A 135 9.67 2.47 1.69
CA SER A 135 10.76 3.44 1.85
C SER A 135 10.50 4.73 1.08
N ARG A 136 10.15 4.63 -0.21
CA ARG A 136 9.83 5.79 -1.07
C ARG A 136 8.63 6.61 -0.53
N GLN A 137 7.63 5.96 0.04
CA GLN A 137 6.46 6.63 0.62
C GLN A 137 6.81 7.33 1.94
N LYS A 138 7.64 6.71 2.78
CA LYS A 138 8.22 7.33 4.00
C LYS A 138 9.07 8.56 3.64
N GLN A 139 10.07 8.41 2.78
CA GLN A 139 10.90 9.53 2.28
C GLN A 139 10.06 10.69 1.75
N LYS A 140 8.98 10.40 1.01
CA LYS A 140 8.06 11.43 0.48
C LYS A 140 7.22 12.11 1.56
N LYS A 141 6.85 11.41 2.64
CA LYS A 141 6.19 11.99 3.82
C LYS A 141 7.15 12.91 4.58
N ASP A 142 8.39 12.46 4.78
CA ASP A 142 9.40 13.16 5.56
C ASP A 142 9.94 14.38 4.81
N LYS A 143 10.23 14.27 3.51
CA LYS A 143 10.55 15.41 2.63
C LYS A 143 9.48 16.50 2.69
N ARG A 144 8.20 16.15 2.59
CA ARG A 144 7.09 17.11 2.75
C ARG A 144 7.00 17.72 4.15
N ARG A 145 7.46 17.02 5.20
CA ARG A 145 7.51 17.57 6.56
C ARG A 145 8.65 18.59 6.67
N ALA A 146 9.82 18.26 6.14
CA ALA A 146 10.98 19.16 6.08
C ALA A 146 10.71 20.41 5.24
N GLU A 147 10.20 20.25 4.01
CA GLU A 147 9.81 21.37 3.11
C GLU A 147 8.86 22.35 3.80
N ARG A 148 7.86 21.85 4.54
CA ARG A 148 6.91 22.70 5.29
C ARG A 148 7.51 23.35 6.54
N ALA A 149 8.55 22.77 7.12
CA ALA A 149 9.28 23.38 8.23
C ALA A 149 10.18 24.50 7.69
N MET A 150 10.97 24.22 6.65
CA MET A 150 11.82 25.19 5.96
C MET A 150 11.01 26.37 5.41
N ALA A 151 9.88 26.13 4.74
CA ALA A 151 9.03 27.20 4.22
C ALA A 151 8.51 28.16 5.30
N LYS A 152 8.26 27.67 6.53
CA LYS A 152 7.85 28.54 7.66
C LYS A 152 8.98 29.41 8.20
N LEU A 153 10.24 28.98 8.05
CA LEU A 153 11.42 29.71 8.49
C LEU A 153 11.88 30.72 7.44
N LEU A 154 11.86 30.32 6.16
CA LEU A 154 12.32 31.12 5.03
C LEU A 154 11.29 32.15 4.55
N ASP A 155 10.00 31.81 4.55
CA ASP A 155 8.91 32.70 4.12
C ASP A 155 7.66 32.58 5.03
N PRO A 156 7.69 33.20 6.22
CA PRO A 156 6.53 33.23 7.11
C PRO A 156 5.32 33.93 6.47
N ALA A 157 5.55 34.97 5.64
CA ALA A 157 4.51 35.81 5.06
C ALA A 157 3.71 35.08 3.97
N GLY A 158 4.39 34.41 3.03
CA GLY A 158 3.74 33.58 2.02
C GLY A 158 3.05 32.36 2.62
N VAL A 159 3.58 31.75 3.68
CA VAL A 159 2.87 30.71 4.43
C VAL A 159 1.60 31.25 5.10
N ALA A 160 1.63 32.47 5.65
CA ALA A 160 0.44 33.14 6.18
C ALA A 160 -0.58 33.46 5.08
N ALA A 161 -0.15 33.99 3.93
CA ALA A 161 -1.01 34.26 2.77
C ALA A 161 -1.67 32.97 2.24
N GLN A 162 -0.92 31.86 2.13
CA GLN A 162 -1.47 30.55 1.78
C GLN A 162 -2.51 30.06 2.80
N LYS A 163 -2.29 30.31 4.11
CA LYS A 163 -3.26 30.00 5.18
C LYS A 163 -4.54 30.83 5.03
N ILE A 164 -4.43 32.14 4.78
CA ILE A 164 -5.57 33.03 4.52
C ILE A 164 -6.36 32.56 3.29
N ASN A 165 -5.69 32.34 2.16
CA ASN A 165 -6.29 31.85 0.92
C ASN A 165 -7.00 30.49 1.10
N LYS A 166 -6.44 29.59 1.91
CA LYS A 166 -7.08 28.31 2.25
C LYS A 166 -8.38 28.50 3.04
N GLN A 167 -8.43 29.44 3.99
CA GLN A 167 -9.65 29.73 4.76
C GLN A 167 -10.69 30.47 3.89
N LEU A 168 -10.28 31.40 3.02
CA LEU A 168 -11.18 32.06 2.06
C LEU A 168 -11.82 31.04 1.11
N ARG A 169 -11.04 30.08 0.57
CA ARG A 169 -11.57 28.99 -0.25
C ARG A 169 -12.58 28.11 0.50
N LYS A 170 -12.39 27.85 1.80
CA LYS A 170 -13.39 27.16 2.63
C LYS A 170 -14.66 28.00 2.82
N LYS A 171 -14.53 29.29 3.12
CA LYS A 171 -15.66 30.23 3.27
C LYS A 171 -16.50 30.25 1.99
N ASN A 172 -15.85 30.38 0.84
CA ASN A 172 -16.50 30.41 -0.46
C ASN A 172 -17.15 29.06 -0.82
N ALA A 173 -16.50 27.93 -0.51
CA ALA A 173 -17.10 26.61 -0.69
C ALA A 173 -18.32 26.37 0.21
N LYS A 174 -18.32 26.86 1.47
CA LYS A 174 -19.50 26.83 2.35
C LYS A 174 -20.61 27.73 1.80
N LYS A 175 -20.30 28.98 1.42
CA LYS A 175 -21.27 29.92 0.80
C LYS A 175 -21.92 29.29 -0.44
N ARG A 176 -21.13 28.72 -1.36
CA ARG A 176 -21.65 28.02 -2.53
C ARG A 176 -22.60 26.89 -2.15
N LYS A 177 -22.20 25.96 -1.27
CA LYS A 177 -23.10 24.87 -0.82
C LYS A 177 -24.40 25.40 -0.22
N THR A 178 -24.34 26.42 0.63
CA THR A 178 -25.55 27.02 1.23
C THR A 178 -26.46 27.62 0.17
N GLU A 179 -25.93 28.32 -0.83
CA GLU A 179 -26.71 28.86 -1.94
C GLU A 179 -27.27 27.75 -2.84
N ASP A 180 -26.48 26.72 -3.17
CA ASP A 180 -26.93 25.53 -3.91
C ASP A 180 -28.12 24.86 -3.19
N PHE A 181 -28.07 24.72 -1.86
CA PHE A 181 -29.19 24.21 -1.04
C PHE A 181 -30.40 25.16 -0.97
N ARG A 182 -30.22 26.49 -0.95
CA ARG A 182 -31.32 27.47 -0.95
C ARG A 182 -32.07 27.44 -2.29
N VAL A 183 -31.34 27.40 -3.40
CA VAL A 183 -31.90 27.27 -4.75
C VAL A 183 -32.63 25.94 -4.90
N ALA A 184 -32.05 24.83 -4.42
CA ALA A 184 -32.70 23.51 -4.43
C ALA A 184 -33.99 23.45 -3.58
N ARG A 185 -34.13 24.31 -2.56
CA ARG A 185 -35.37 24.51 -1.78
C ARG A 185 -36.30 25.59 -2.34
N GLY A 186 -36.12 26.02 -3.59
CA GLY A 186 -36.98 27.01 -4.25
C GLY A 186 -36.85 28.45 -3.74
N SER A 187 -35.88 28.75 -2.87
CA SER A 187 -35.65 30.13 -2.41
C SER A 187 -35.02 30.95 -3.52
N LYS A 188 -35.68 32.05 -3.92
CA LYS A 188 -35.12 33.00 -4.90
C LYS A 188 -33.82 33.62 -4.37
N LYS A 189 -32.82 33.74 -5.24
CA LYS A 189 -31.53 34.33 -4.92
C LYS A 189 -31.67 35.84 -4.78
N ILE A 190 -31.61 36.35 -3.55
CA ILE A 190 -31.57 37.79 -3.28
C ILE A 190 -30.24 38.34 -3.84
N ARG A 191 -30.34 39.16 -4.89
CA ARG A 191 -29.22 39.93 -5.42
C ARG A 191 -29.18 41.22 -4.61
N TYR A 192 -28.18 41.35 -3.73
CA TYR A 192 -27.84 42.66 -3.17
C TYR A 192 -27.16 43.43 -4.29
N GLU A 193 -27.76 44.54 -4.70
CA GLU A 193 -27.11 45.54 -5.54
C GLU A 193 -26.27 46.42 -4.61
N GLU A 194 -25.00 46.58 -4.94
CA GLU A 194 -24.06 47.38 -4.14
C GLU A 194 -24.28 48.86 -4.49
N THR A 195 -24.81 49.62 -3.54
CA THR A 195 -24.94 51.09 -3.55
C THR A 195 -23.79 51.73 -2.80
#